data_AF-A0A183DC29-F1
#
_entry.id   AF-A0A183DC29-F1
#
_cell.length_a   1.000
_cell.length_b   1.000
_cell.length_c   1.000
_cell.angle_alpha   90.00
_cell.angle_beta   90.00
_cell.angle_gamma   90.00
#
_symmetry.space_group_name_H-M   'P 1'
#
loop_
_entity.id
_entity.type
_entity.pdbx_description
1 polymer ?
#
loop_
_entity_poly.entity_id
_entity_poly.type
_entity_poly.pdbx_seq_one_letter_code
_entity_poly.pdbx_strand_id
1 'polypeptide(L)'
;MVMLGKLNEIDINAVASYVKSRQNKDGSFGGDEYNEVDTRFSFCALATLHLIGRLEDTVDVEAAVDFVLQCYNFDGGFGTRPGSESHAGQVYCCLGSLAIADCLGMIDKERTARWLAERQCPSGGLNGKLFLFCSQ
;
A
#
# COMPACT_ATOMS: atom_id res chain seq x y z
N MET A 1 -2.04 0.31 -19.86
CA MET A 1 -1.63 -0.76 -20.80
C MET A 1 -2.39 -2.05 -20.58
N VAL A 2 -2.44 -2.59 -19.36
CA VAL A 2 -3.24 -3.79 -19.00
C VAL A 2 -4.70 -3.65 -19.43
N MET A 3 -5.39 -2.60 -18.95
CA MET A 3 -6.80 -2.34 -19.29
C MET A 3 -7.06 -2.11 -20.78
N LEU A 4 -6.02 -1.77 -21.55
CA LEU A 4 -6.11 -1.56 -23.00
C LEU A 4 -5.73 -2.81 -23.80
N GLY A 5 -5.39 -3.93 -23.15
CA GLY A 5 -4.93 -5.16 -23.81
C GLY A 5 -3.58 -5.01 -24.51
N LYS A 6 -2.77 -4.01 -24.13
CA LYS A 6 -1.51 -3.61 -24.82
C LYS A 6 -0.26 -3.93 -24.00
N LEU A 7 -0.25 -5.03 -23.26
CA LEU A 7 0.93 -5.42 -22.46
C LEU A 7 2.14 -5.80 -23.33
N ASN A 8 1.91 -6.24 -24.57
CA ASN A 8 2.95 -6.51 -25.55
C ASN A 8 3.66 -5.25 -26.09
N GLU A 9 3.14 -4.06 -25.83
CA GLU A 9 3.76 -2.79 -26.23
C GLU A 9 4.72 -2.22 -25.18
N ILE A 10 4.88 -2.89 -24.04
CA ILE A 10 5.80 -2.48 -22.96
C ILE A 10 6.90 -3.52 -22.75
N ASP A 11 8.09 -3.04 -22.38
CA ASP A 11 9.16 -3.91 -21.94
C ASP A 11 8.92 -4.34 -20.48
N ILE A 12 8.28 -5.49 -20.32
CA ILE A 12 7.97 -6.10 -19.02
C ILE A 12 9.24 -6.33 -18.19
N ASN A 13 10.37 -6.69 -18.83
CA ASN A 13 11.61 -6.99 -18.12
C ASN A 13 12.28 -5.71 -17.61
N ALA A 14 12.25 -4.63 -18.38
CA ALA A 14 12.73 -3.33 -17.93
C ALA A 14 11.89 -2.80 -16.76
N VAL A 15 10.56 -2.92 -16.83
CA VAL A 15 9.66 -2.53 -15.73
C VAL A 15 9.95 -3.33 -14.47
N ALA A 16 10.01 -4.67 -14.57
CA ALA A 16 10.30 -5.53 -13.44
C ALA A 16 11.69 -5.21 -12.82
N SER A 17 12.71 -5.00 -13.66
CA SER A 17 14.05 -4.64 -13.20
C SER A 17 14.07 -3.29 -12.47
N TYR A 18 13.33 -2.30 -12.97
CA TYR A 18 13.20 -1.01 -12.32
C TYR A 18 12.54 -1.15 -10.95
N VAL A 19 11.38 -1.82 -10.86
CA VAL A 19 10.67 -2.01 -9.59
C VAL A 19 11.54 -2.79 -8.59
N LYS A 20 12.23 -3.84 -9.03
CA LYS A 20 13.19 -4.58 -8.21
C LYS A 20 14.27 -3.68 -7.62
N SER A 21 14.81 -2.78 -8.42
CA SER A 21 15.85 -1.83 -8.00
C SER A 21 15.36 -0.75 -7.02
N ARG A 22 14.05 -0.70 -6.73
CA ARG A 22 13.44 0.20 -5.73
C ARG A 22 13.17 -0.48 -4.39
N GLN A 23 13.30 -1.80 -4.28
CA GLN A 23 13.10 -2.47 -3.01
C GLN A 23 14.30 -2.23 -2.07
N ASN A 24 14.02 -1.75 -0.87
CA ASN A 24 14.98 -1.54 0.20
C ASN A 24 15.13 -2.81 1.05
N LYS A 25 16.20 -2.85 1.87
CA LYS A 25 16.51 -3.99 2.73
C LYS A 25 15.46 -4.26 3.83
N ASP A 26 14.71 -3.24 4.21
CA ASP A 26 13.64 -3.33 5.21
C ASP A 26 12.30 -3.76 4.59
N GLY A 27 12.27 -4.05 3.28
CA GLY A 27 11.07 -4.42 2.53
C GLY A 27 10.29 -3.23 1.95
N SER A 28 10.62 -2.00 2.34
CA SER A 28 10.00 -0.80 1.77
C SER A 28 10.40 -0.59 0.30
N PHE A 29 9.66 0.27 -0.40
CA PHE A 29 9.99 0.68 -1.77
C PHE A 29 10.19 2.18 -1.87
N GLY A 30 11.23 2.58 -2.60
CA GLY A 30 11.43 3.96 -3.03
C GLY A 30 10.59 4.32 -4.25
N GLY A 31 10.08 5.56 -4.29
CA GLY A 31 9.33 6.05 -5.46
C GLY A 31 10.20 6.25 -6.71
N ASP A 32 11.46 6.68 -6.51
CA ASP A 32 12.41 6.99 -7.57
C ASP A 32 13.87 6.92 -7.04
N GLU A 33 14.80 7.62 -7.70
CA GLU A 33 16.22 7.69 -7.32
C GLU A 33 16.50 8.42 -5.99
N TYR A 34 15.58 9.27 -5.52
CA TYR A 34 15.70 9.95 -4.23
C TYR A 34 15.28 9.06 -3.05
N ASN A 35 14.70 7.90 -3.34
CA ASN A 35 14.33 6.87 -2.37
C ASN A 35 13.45 7.39 -1.23
N GLU A 36 12.45 8.23 -1.55
CA GLU A 36 11.38 8.54 -0.59
C GLU A 36 10.66 7.24 -0.22
N VAL A 37 10.52 6.98 1.07
CA VAL A 37 9.80 5.81 1.59
C VAL A 37 8.38 6.22 1.99
N ASP A 38 7.41 5.62 1.30
CA ASP A 38 5.99 5.75 1.55
C ASP A 38 5.26 4.45 1.17
N THR A 39 4.28 4.05 1.95
CA THR A 39 3.43 2.86 1.69
C THR A 39 2.75 2.88 0.32
N ARG A 40 2.53 4.05 -0.28
CA ARG A 40 2.08 4.19 -1.68
C ARG A 40 3.03 3.51 -2.67
N PHE A 41 4.34 3.65 -2.48
CA PHE A 41 5.32 3.04 -3.37
C PHE A 41 5.36 1.52 -3.24
N SER A 42 5.13 1.00 -2.03
CA SER A 42 4.98 -0.44 -1.79
C SER A 42 3.76 -0.99 -2.55
N PHE A 43 2.62 -0.30 -2.46
CA PHE A 43 1.43 -0.68 -3.23
C PHE A 43 1.67 -0.61 -4.74
N CYS A 44 2.24 0.50 -5.24
CA CYS A 44 2.54 0.65 -6.66
C CYS A 44 3.49 -0.45 -7.17
N ALA A 45 4.51 -0.82 -6.40
CA ALA A 45 5.44 -1.88 -6.75
C ALA A 45 4.73 -3.24 -6.86
N LEU A 46 4.04 -3.66 -5.80
CA LEU A 46 3.34 -4.96 -5.75
C LEU A 46 2.23 -5.03 -6.81
N ALA A 47 1.43 -3.98 -6.96
CA ALA A 47 0.38 -3.92 -7.96
C ALA A 47 0.94 -3.97 -9.39
N THR A 48 2.03 -3.24 -9.66
CA THR A 48 2.68 -3.27 -10.98
C THR A 48 3.14 -4.68 -11.31
N LEU A 49 3.88 -5.32 -10.42
CA LEU A 49 4.43 -6.66 -10.64
C LEU A 49 3.33 -7.73 -10.74
N HIS A 50 2.28 -7.62 -9.92
CA HIS A 50 1.12 -8.50 -10.01
C HIS A 50 0.42 -8.38 -11.37
N LEU A 51 0.18 -7.15 -11.84
CA LEU A 51 -0.49 -6.89 -13.11
C LEU A 51 0.29 -7.37 -14.34
N ILE A 52 1.63 -7.42 -14.27
CA ILE A 52 2.48 -7.94 -15.35
C ILE A 52 2.88 -9.42 -15.15
N GLY A 53 2.38 -10.07 -14.09
CA GLY A 53 2.64 -11.49 -13.82
C GLY A 53 4.08 -11.80 -13.37
N ARG A 54 4.74 -10.86 -12.68
CA ARG A 54 6.15 -10.95 -12.26
C ARG A 54 6.37 -10.72 -10.76
N LEU A 55 5.35 -10.92 -9.94
CA LEU A 55 5.41 -10.62 -8.50
C LEU A 55 6.43 -11.52 -7.77
N GLU A 56 6.22 -12.84 -7.84
CA GLU A 56 6.95 -13.84 -7.06
C GLU A 56 8.43 -13.99 -7.46
N ASP A 57 8.80 -13.69 -8.71
CA ASP A 57 10.15 -13.91 -9.23
C ASP A 57 11.02 -12.65 -9.24
N THR A 58 10.46 -11.49 -8.86
CA THR A 58 11.14 -10.20 -9.01
C THR A 58 11.56 -9.59 -7.68
N VAL A 59 10.70 -9.61 -6.66
CA VAL A 59 10.90 -8.92 -5.37
C VAL A 59 10.69 -9.86 -4.19
N ASP A 60 11.18 -9.47 -3.03
CA ASP A 60 10.90 -10.14 -1.77
C ASP A 60 9.51 -9.70 -1.25
N VAL A 61 8.48 -10.50 -1.53
CA VAL A 61 7.10 -10.18 -1.14
C VAL A 61 6.92 -10.25 0.38
N GLU A 62 7.58 -11.19 1.05
CA GLU A 62 7.48 -11.35 2.51
C GLU A 62 8.04 -10.11 3.23
N ALA A 63 9.21 -9.64 2.84
CA ALA A 63 9.77 -8.40 3.39
C ALA A 63 8.86 -7.18 3.14
N ALA A 64 8.24 -7.10 1.96
CA ALA A 64 7.30 -6.03 1.64
C ALA A 64 6.05 -6.07 2.54
N VAL A 65 5.52 -7.26 2.79
CA VAL A 65 4.40 -7.47 3.72
C VAL A 65 4.80 -7.07 5.14
N ASP A 66 5.98 -7.49 5.60
CA ASP A 66 6.49 -7.13 6.92
C ASP A 66 6.63 -5.61 7.11
N PHE A 67 7.11 -4.89 6.09
CA PHE A 67 7.15 -3.42 6.12
C PHE A 67 5.75 -2.81 6.23
N VAL A 68 4.79 -3.28 5.41
CA VAL A 68 3.41 -2.80 5.43
C VAL A 68 2.76 -3.04 6.79
N LEU A 69 2.99 -4.20 7.41
CA LEU A 69 2.47 -4.52 8.73
C LEU A 69 3.07 -3.66 9.84
N GLN A 70 4.35 -3.26 9.72
CA GLN A 70 4.95 -2.29 10.65
C GLN A 70 4.32 -0.88 10.54
N CYS A 71 3.63 -0.58 9.45
CA CYS A 71 2.88 0.66 9.27
C CYS A 71 1.47 0.60 9.87
N TYR A 72 1.01 -0.57 10.36
CA TYR A 72 -0.29 -0.73 10.99
C TYR A 72 -0.30 -0.14 12.40
N ASN A 73 -1.24 0.75 12.66
CA ASN A 73 -1.33 1.49 13.91
C ASN A 73 -2.36 0.88 14.88
N PHE A 74 -2.23 1.22 16.16
CA PHE A 74 -3.11 0.73 17.23
C PHE A 74 -4.59 1.07 17.00
N ASP A 75 -4.88 2.17 16.29
CA ASP A 75 -6.21 2.67 15.98
C ASP A 75 -6.89 1.87 14.85
N GLY A 76 -6.17 0.99 14.16
CA GLY A 76 -6.66 0.20 13.03
C GLY A 76 -6.41 0.81 11.66
N GLY A 77 -5.73 1.97 11.60
CA GLY A 77 -5.30 2.59 10.35
C GLY A 77 -3.85 2.25 9.98
N PHE A 78 -3.37 2.88 8.91
CA PHE A 78 -1.99 2.77 8.43
C PHE A 78 -1.40 4.15 8.17
N GLY A 79 -0.13 4.32 8.52
CA GLY A 79 0.66 5.51 8.21
C GLY A 79 1.47 5.36 6.92
N THR A 80 2.16 6.43 6.51
CA THR A 80 3.08 6.44 5.34
C THR A 80 4.31 5.56 5.55
N ARG A 81 4.74 5.38 6.80
CA ARG A 81 5.87 4.57 7.25
C ARG A 81 5.66 4.21 8.74
N PRO A 82 6.42 3.27 9.32
CA PRO A 82 6.25 2.88 10.71
C PRO A 82 6.26 4.08 11.66
N GLY A 83 5.29 4.12 12.57
CA GLY A 83 5.10 5.22 13.54
C GLY A 83 4.46 6.50 13.00
N SER A 84 4.06 6.55 11.72
CA SER A 84 3.35 7.71 11.16
C SER A 84 1.85 7.66 11.44
N GLU A 85 1.21 8.83 11.49
CA GLU A 85 -0.23 8.96 11.71
C GLU A 85 -1.06 8.22 10.65
N SER A 86 -2.13 7.56 11.10
CA SER A 86 -3.08 6.87 10.23
C SER A 86 -3.76 7.81 9.22
N HIS A 87 -3.75 7.42 7.95
CA HIS A 87 -4.36 8.18 6.85
C HIS A 87 -5.13 7.27 5.90
N ALA A 88 -6.35 7.63 5.51
CA ALA A 88 -7.23 6.77 4.72
C ALA A 88 -6.63 6.36 3.37
N GLY A 89 -5.91 7.28 2.71
CA GLY A 89 -5.16 6.96 1.49
C GLY A 89 -4.07 5.90 1.70
N GLN A 90 -3.46 5.86 2.88
CA GLN A 90 -2.46 4.85 3.21
C GLN A 90 -3.11 3.53 3.61
N VAL A 91 -4.27 3.56 4.28
CA VAL A 91 -5.09 2.36 4.49
C VAL A 91 -5.43 1.69 3.15
N TYR A 92 -5.85 2.45 2.14
CA TYR A 92 -6.09 1.91 0.80
C TYR A 92 -4.86 1.21 0.22
N CYS A 93 -3.69 1.88 0.23
CA CYS A 93 -2.46 1.30 -0.30
C CYS A 93 -2.03 0.05 0.47
N CYS A 94 -2.02 0.08 1.80
CA CYS A 94 -1.62 -1.05 2.62
C CYS A 94 -2.58 -2.25 2.50
N LEU A 95 -3.89 -2.02 2.53
CA LEU A 95 -4.87 -3.09 2.30
C LEU A 95 -4.75 -3.67 0.89
N GLY A 96 -4.51 -2.83 -0.12
CA GLY A 96 -4.25 -3.28 -1.48
C GLY A 96 -3.00 -4.17 -1.58
N SER A 97 -1.90 -3.76 -0.94
CA SER A 97 -0.67 -4.55 -0.86
C SER A 97 -0.90 -5.91 -0.19
N LEU A 98 -1.58 -5.92 0.96
CA LEU A 98 -1.90 -7.14 1.69
C LEU A 98 -2.87 -8.03 0.91
N ALA A 99 -3.81 -7.46 0.15
CA ALA A 99 -4.72 -8.23 -0.69
C ALA A 99 -3.99 -8.90 -1.86
N ILE A 100 -3.06 -8.19 -2.52
CA ILE A 100 -2.22 -8.73 -3.59
C ILE A 100 -1.37 -9.89 -3.09
N ALA A 101 -0.85 -9.80 -1.86
CA ALA A 101 -0.02 -10.83 -1.23
C ALA A 101 -0.82 -11.90 -0.46
N ASP A 102 -2.16 -11.92 -0.54
CA ASP A 102 -3.05 -12.81 0.22
C ASP A 102 -2.81 -12.79 1.76
N CYS A 103 -2.35 -11.65 2.29
CA CYS A 103 -1.96 -11.45 3.69
C CYS A 103 -2.97 -10.62 4.51
N LEU A 104 -4.18 -10.38 4.00
CA LEU A 104 -5.22 -9.63 4.75
C LEU A 104 -5.60 -10.27 6.08
N GLY A 105 -5.32 -11.56 6.28
CA GLY A 105 -5.53 -12.28 7.54
C GLY A 105 -4.61 -11.83 8.68
N MET A 106 -3.56 -11.05 8.40
CA MET A 106 -2.56 -10.64 9.39
C MET A 106 -2.95 -9.40 10.19
N ILE A 107 -4.09 -8.77 9.87
CA ILE A 107 -4.59 -7.57 10.57
C ILE A 107 -5.96 -7.79 11.20
N ASP A 108 -6.30 -6.93 12.16
CA ASP A 108 -7.62 -6.86 12.79
C ASP A 108 -8.61 -6.14 11.84
N LYS A 109 -9.23 -6.91 10.95
CA LYS A 109 -10.14 -6.40 9.91
C LYS A 109 -11.31 -5.59 10.47
N GLU A 110 -11.85 -6.00 11.62
CA GLU A 110 -12.97 -5.30 12.27
C GLU A 110 -12.55 -3.93 12.79
N ARG A 111 -11.33 -3.83 13.35
CA ARG A 111 -10.78 -2.55 13.78
C ARG A 111 -10.55 -1.62 12.60
N THR A 112 -9.94 -2.10 11.52
CA THR A 112 -9.75 -1.30 10.31
C THR A 112 -11.09 -0.87 9.70
N ALA A 113 -12.08 -1.76 9.66
CA ALA A 113 -13.43 -1.44 9.18
C ALA A 113 -14.08 -0.34 10.02
N ARG A 114 -13.99 -0.43 11.35
CA ARG A 114 -14.46 0.62 12.27
C ARG A 114 -13.74 1.94 12.02
N TRP A 115 -12.41 1.91 11.93
CA TRP A 115 -11.60 3.11 11.68
C TRP A 115 -12.03 3.80 10.37
N LEU A 116 -12.28 3.05 9.29
CA LEU A 116 -12.77 3.58 8.03
C LEU A 116 -14.21 4.12 8.13
N ALA A 117 -15.10 3.44 8.84
CA ALA A 117 -16.48 3.89 9.05
C ALA A 117 -16.54 5.24 9.80
N GLU A 118 -15.65 5.45 10.77
CA GLU A 118 -15.49 6.71 11.50
C GLU A 118 -14.92 7.86 10.65
N ARG A 119 -14.61 7.63 9.37
CA ARG A 119 -14.26 8.70 8.42
C ARG A 119 -15.49 9.37 7.81
N GLN A 120 -16.68 8.80 7.95
CA GLN A 120 -17.90 9.39 7.39
C GLN A 120 -18.36 10.61 8.18
N CYS A 121 -18.47 11.74 7.49
CA CYS A 121 -18.91 13.02 8.05
C CYS A 121 -20.45 13.17 7.94
N PRO A 122 -21.07 14.03 8.77
CA PRO A 122 -22.50 14.35 8.66
C PRO A 122 -22.93 14.91 7.30
N SER A 123 -22.00 15.53 6.56
CA SER A 123 -22.22 16.00 5.19
C SER A 123 -22.41 14.87 4.17
N GLY A 124 -22.18 13.61 4.56
CA GLY A 124 -22.15 12.44 3.67
C GLY A 124 -20.78 12.20 3.00
N GLY A 125 -19.83 13.13 3.15
CA GLY A 125 -18.45 12.95 2.67
C GLY A 125 -17.59 12.09 3.59
N LEU A 126 -16.34 11.85 3.19
CA LEU A 126 -15.32 11.13 3.97
C LEU A 126 -14.14 12.05 4.29
N ASN A 127 -13.54 11.91 5.48
CA ASN A 127 -12.28 12.55 5.85
C ASN A 127 -11.07 11.60 5.72
N GLY A 128 -9.88 12.16 5.49
CA GLY A 128 -8.66 11.38 5.26
C GLY A 128 -7.86 11.05 6.53
N LYS A 129 -8.15 11.72 7.65
CA LYS A 129 -7.45 11.58 8.93
C LYS A 129 -8.44 11.67 10.08
N LEU A 130 -8.06 11.15 11.24
CA LEU A 130 -8.80 11.35 12.47
C LEU A 130 -8.77 12.85 12.85
N PHE A 131 -9.83 13.57 12.53
CA PHE A 131 -10.09 14.86 13.16
C PHE A 131 -10.90 14.60 14.43
N LEU A 132 -10.36 14.97 15.59
CA LEU A 132 -11.08 15.03 16.87
C LEU A 132 -12.27 16.01 16.88
N PHE A 133 -12.64 16.61 15.73
CA PHE A 133 -13.60 17.71 15.61
C PHE A 133 -14.55 17.59 14.42
N CYS A 134 -14.96 16.39 13.99
CA CYS A 134 -16.12 16.25 13.09
C CYS A 134 -17.43 16.01 13.88
N SER A 135 -17.50 16.59 15.08
CA SER A 135 -18.65 16.54 15.97
C SER A 135 -18.89 17.90 16.62
N GLN A 136 -19.00 18.96 15.81
CA GLN A 136 -19.82 20.15 16.08
C GLN A 136 -20.34 20.73 14.76
#